data_AF-A0A9D2HDA3-F1
#
_entry.id   AF-A0A9D2HDA3-F1
#
_cell.length_a   1.000
_cell.length_b   1.000
_cell.length_c   1.000
_cell.angle_alpha   90.00
_cell.angle_beta   90.00
_cell.angle_gamma   90.00
#
_symmetry.space_group_name_H-M   'P 1'
#
loop_
_entity.id
_entity.type
_entity.pdbx_description
1 polymer ?
#
loop_
_entity_poly.entity_id
_entity_poly.type
_entity_poly.pdbx_seq_one_letter_code
_entity_poly.pdbx_strand_id
1 'polypeptide(L)'
;MSKLENILSFVRLAGRLKDTPRSAYTALGKQESTAEHSWRLALLAMTLKPKYPNLDFGRVLELCIVHDLGEALHGDIPAVDQDPTRPKSTAERDDLITMLASLAEADRLRFLDAWEDYENGGSPESRLVKALDKLETIFQHNEGCNPPDFDYAFNLDYGRKQTDFDDVTRTLRELADAETRRRIKGLPPIQA
;
A
#
# COMPACT_ATOMS: atom_id res chain seq x y z
N MET A 1 6.52 -30.39 9.67
CA MET A 1 5.36 -29.57 10.10
C MET A 1 4.17 -29.93 9.24
N SER A 2 2.98 -30.02 9.83
CA SER A 2 1.72 -30.18 9.10
C SER A 2 1.42 -28.93 8.26
N LYS A 3 0.52 -29.05 7.26
CA LYS A 3 0.09 -27.91 6.43
C LYS A 3 -0.43 -26.73 7.27
N LEU A 4 -1.13 -27.01 8.38
CA LEU A 4 -1.67 -25.97 9.26
C LEU A 4 -0.59 -25.31 10.12
N GLU A 5 0.41 -26.05 10.58
CA GLU A 5 1.56 -25.49 11.32
C GLU A 5 2.39 -24.54 10.45
N ASN A 6 2.52 -24.87 9.16
CA ASN A 6 3.17 -24.03 8.16
C ASN A 6 2.41 -22.70 7.95
N ILE A 7 1.09 -22.77 7.78
CA ILE A 7 0.22 -21.58 7.67
C ILE A 7 0.32 -20.73 8.94
N LEU A 8 0.28 -21.36 10.12
CA LEU A 8 0.41 -20.63 11.38
C LEU A 8 1.76 -19.93 11.51
N SER A 9 2.85 -20.58 11.08
CA SER A 9 4.18 -19.97 11.06
C SER A 9 4.23 -18.74 10.13
N PHE A 10 3.66 -18.85 8.93
CA PHE A 10 3.55 -17.73 7.99
C PHE A 10 2.74 -16.57 8.59
N VAL A 11 1.54 -16.82 9.12
CA VAL A 11 0.67 -15.78 9.67
C VAL A 11 1.28 -15.12 10.91
N ARG A 12 2.00 -15.88 11.75
CA ARG A 12 2.75 -15.31 12.88
C ARG A 12 3.83 -14.34 12.43
N LEU A 13 4.53 -14.66 11.34
CA LEU A 13 5.55 -13.80 10.79
C LEU A 13 4.94 -12.54 10.15
N ALA A 14 3.87 -12.69 9.37
CA ALA A 14 3.09 -11.57 8.83
C ALA A 14 2.49 -10.67 9.91
N GLY A 15 2.26 -11.20 11.12
CA GLY A 15 1.83 -10.43 12.29
C GLY A 15 2.74 -9.24 12.63
N ARG A 16 4.03 -9.28 12.24
CA ARG A 16 4.98 -8.17 12.43
C ARG A 16 4.55 -6.88 11.72
N LEU A 17 3.78 -6.97 10.64
CA LEU A 17 3.27 -5.78 9.93
C LEU A 17 2.40 -4.86 10.80
N LYS A 18 1.86 -5.37 11.91
CA LYS A 18 1.12 -4.56 12.89
C LYS A 18 2.04 -3.60 13.66
N ASP A 19 3.32 -3.95 13.74
CA ASP A 19 4.37 -3.21 14.43
C ASP A 19 5.38 -2.60 13.44
N THR A 20 5.19 -2.77 12.13
CA THR A 20 5.98 -2.10 11.08
C THR A 20 5.39 -0.71 10.84
N PRO A 21 6.03 0.38 11.29
CA PRO A 21 5.51 1.73 11.12
C PRO A 21 5.75 2.25 9.69
N ARG A 22 4.81 3.04 9.18
CA ARG A 22 4.92 3.84 7.96
C ARG A 22 5.24 5.29 8.29
N SER A 23 5.61 6.10 7.30
CA SER A 23 5.81 7.55 7.50
C SER A 23 4.53 8.33 7.81
N ALA A 24 3.36 7.74 7.57
CA ALA A 24 2.07 8.39 7.74
C ALA A 24 1.57 8.33 9.19
N TYR A 25 0.74 9.29 9.58
CA TYR A 25 0.15 9.39 10.92
C TYR A 25 -1.38 9.42 10.84
N THR A 26 -2.02 8.77 11.79
CA THR A 26 -3.48 8.83 11.99
C THR A 26 -3.92 10.20 12.48
N ALA A 27 -5.24 10.48 12.43
CA ALA A 27 -5.81 11.73 12.93
C ALA A 27 -5.56 11.97 14.43
N LEU A 28 -5.32 10.90 15.22
CA LEU A 28 -4.98 10.98 16.64
C LEU A 28 -3.47 11.03 16.91
N GLY A 29 -2.62 11.07 15.88
CA GLY A 29 -1.16 11.16 16.00
C GLY A 29 -0.46 9.83 16.29
N LYS A 30 -1.17 8.70 16.25
CA LYS A 30 -0.51 7.38 16.18
C LYS A 30 0.11 7.23 14.79
N GLN A 31 1.38 6.81 14.73
CA GLN A 31 2.01 6.41 13.47
C GLN A 31 1.28 5.19 12.89
N GLU A 32 0.95 5.26 11.61
CA GLU A 32 0.27 4.17 10.88
C GLU A 32 1.19 2.96 10.78
N SER A 33 0.62 1.75 10.86
CA SER A 33 1.33 0.51 10.54
C SER A 33 1.05 0.02 9.11
N THR A 34 1.98 -0.73 8.51
CA THR A 34 1.79 -1.38 7.20
C THR A 34 0.53 -2.25 7.15
N ALA A 35 0.17 -2.90 8.26
CA ALA A 35 -1.08 -3.66 8.36
C ALA A 35 -2.33 -2.77 8.31
N GLU A 36 -2.32 -1.59 8.93
CA GLU A 36 -3.44 -0.63 8.91
C GLU A 36 -3.63 -0.03 7.51
N HIS A 37 -2.54 0.35 6.86
CA HIS A 37 -2.51 0.77 5.45
C HIS A 37 -3.16 -0.28 4.55
N SER A 38 -2.65 -1.51 4.60
CA SER A 38 -3.14 -2.61 3.75
C SER A 38 -4.63 -2.90 3.96
N TRP A 39 -5.11 -2.79 5.21
CA TRP A 39 -6.53 -2.93 5.51
C TRP A 39 -7.38 -1.82 4.89
N ARG A 40 -6.97 -0.55 5.03
CA ARG A 40 -7.74 0.59 4.52
C ARG A 40 -7.67 0.67 2.99
N LEU A 41 -6.54 0.29 2.39
CA LEU A 41 -6.39 0.09 0.95
C LEU A 41 -7.38 -0.96 0.41
N ALA A 42 -7.46 -2.13 1.06
CA ALA A 42 -8.41 -3.17 0.66
C ALA A 42 -9.87 -2.69 0.79
N LEU A 43 -10.19 -1.97 1.87
CA LEU A 43 -11.52 -1.36 2.05
C LEU A 43 -11.84 -0.37 0.92
N LEU A 44 -10.91 0.55 0.61
CA LEU A 44 -11.04 1.50 -0.50
C LEU A 44 -11.33 0.78 -1.81
N ALA A 45 -10.53 -0.24 -2.15
CA ALA A 45 -10.73 -1.05 -3.35
C ALA A 45 -12.15 -1.66 -3.38
N MET A 46 -12.60 -2.28 -2.29
CA MET A 46 -13.94 -2.87 -2.21
C MET A 46 -15.06 -1.85 -2.50
N THR A 47 -14.94 -0.60 -2.05
CA THR A 47 -15.94 0.43 -2.32
C THR A 47 -16.07 0.78 -3.80
N LEU A 48 -14.99 0.58 -4.56
CA LEU A 48 -14.92 0.92 -5.98
C LEU A 48 -15.33 -0.25 -6.90
N LYS A 49 -15.60 -1.44 -6.36
CA LYS A 49 -15.98 -2.63 -7.15
C LYS A 49 -17.04 -2.36 -8.24
N PRO A 50 -18.14 -1.61 -7.99
CA PRO A 50 -19.13 -1.34 -9.02
C PRO A 50 -18.61 -0.52 -10.21
N LYS A 51 -17.49 0.19 -10.07
CA LYS A 51 -16.83 0.97 -11.13
C LYS A 51 -15.97 0.11 -12.05
N TYR A 52 -15.66 -1.12 -11.65
CA TYR A 52 -14.74 -2.03 -12.32
C TYR A 52 -15.36 -3.42 -12.55
N PRO A 53 -16.47 -3.52 -13.29
CA PRO A 53 -17.21 -4.79 -13.45
C PRO A 53 -16.40 -5.89 -14.18
N ASN A 54 -15.32 -5.51 -14.88
CA ASN A 54 -14.49 -6.42 -15.66
C ASN A 54 -13.23 -6.91 -14.92
N LEU A 55 -12.96 -6.41 -13.71
CA LEU A 55 -11.78 -6.80 -12.93
C LEU A 55 -12.12 -7.91 -11.94
N ASP A 56 -11.17 -8.81 -11.70
CA ASP A 56 -11.28 -9.82 -10.65
C ASP A 56 -10.97 -9.21 -9.27
N PHE A 57 -12.02 -8.94 -8.49
CA PHE A 57 -11.84 -8.41 -7.14
C PHE A 57 -11.24 -9.38 -6.13
N GLY A 58 -11.26 -10.69 -6.40
CA GLY A 58 -10.47 -11.65 -5.65
C GLY A 58 -8.98 -11.34 -5.80
N ARG A 59 -8.53 -11.11 -7.04
CA ARG A 59 -7.16 -10.73 -7.36
C ARG A 59 -6.80 -9.32 -6.85
N VAL A 60 -7.69 -8.34 -7.00
CA VAL A 60 -7.47 -6.97 -6.46
C VAL A 60 -7.22 -7.02 -4.95
N LEU A 61 -8.02 -7.77 -4.20
CA LEU A 61 -7.85 -7.89 -2.74
C LEU A 61 -6.59 -8.68 -2.38
N GLU A 62 -6.26 -9.73 -3.13
CA GLU A 62 -4.99 -10.45 -2.95
C GLU A 62 -3.78 -9.51 -3.11
N LEU A 63 -3.78 -8.68 -4.16
CA LEU A 63 -2.74 -7.68 -4.41
C LEU A 63 -2.65 -6.67 -3.25
N CYS A 64 -3.78 -6.12 -2.77
CA CYS A 64 -3.80 -5.20 -1.63
C CYS A 64 -3.17 -5.82 -0.37
N ILE A 65 -3.36 -7.12 -0.13
CA ILE A 65 -2.84 -7.78 1.07
C ILE A 65 -1.38 -8.22 0.92
N VAL A 66 -0.95 -8.53 -0.31
CA VAL A 66 0.38 -9.11 -0.58
C VAL A 66 1.46 -8.06 -0.83
N HIS A 67 1.11 -6.89 -1.36
CA HIS A 67 2.09 -5.92 -1.89
C HIS A 67 3.21 -5.54 -0.90
N ASP A 68 2.89 -5.31 0.37
CA ASP A 68 3.85 -4.93 1.41
C ASP A 68 4.24 -6.09 2.36
N LEU A 69 3.96 -7.36 2.01
CA LEU A 69 4.28 -8.50 2.90
C LEU A 69 5.77 -8.60 3.26
N GLY A 70 6.67 -8.21 2.34
CA GLY A 70 8.12 -8.24 2.57
C GLY A 70 8.57 -7.31 3.71
N GLU A 71 7.84 -6.22 3.96
CA GLU A 71 8.16 -5.21 4.98
C GLU A 71 8.11 -5.75 6.42
N ALA A 72 7.56 -6.96 6.62
CA ALA A 72 7.56 -7.64 7.91
C ALA A 72 8.97 -8.03 8.40
N LEU A 73 9.98 -8.05 7.52
CA LEU A 73 11.34 -8.44 7.86
C LEU A 73 12.26 -7.23 8.08
N HIS A 74 12.35 -6.32 7.11
CA HIS A 74 13.26 -5.17 7.17
C HIS A 74 12.57 -3.80 7.24
N GLY A 75 11.25 -3.76 7.38
CA GLY A 75 10.46 -2.54 7.57
C GLY A 75 10.07 -1.82 6.28
N ASP A 76 9.23 -0.80 6.43
CA ASP A 76 8.88 0.13 5.35
C ASP A 76 10.02 1.12 5.09
N ILE A 77 10.29 1.40 3.81
CA ILE A 77 11.22 2.46 3.39
C ILE A 77 10.39 3.51 2.66
N PRO A 78 10.16 4.69 3.28
CA PRO A 78 9.36 5.75 2.70
C PRO A 78 9.86 6.18 1.33
N ALA A 79 8.93 6.57 0.45
CA ALA A 79 9.26 6.98 -0.91
C ALA A 79 10.28 8.13 -1.00
N VAL A 80 10.33 9.00 0.00
CA VAL A 80 11.30 10.11 0.10
C VAL A 80 12.73 9.66 0.44
N ASP A 81 12.88 8.47 1.03
CA ASP A 81 14.15 7.91 1.50
C ASP A 81 14.69 6.81 0.57
N GLN A 82 14.00 6.51 -0.53
CA GLN A 82 14.41 5.46 -1.46
C GLN A 82 15.64 5.88 -2.28
N ASP A 83 16.66 5.03 -2.27
CA ASP A 83 17.86 5.20 -3.08
C ASP A 83 17.61 4.75 -4.54
N PRO A 84 17.66 5.65 -5.53
CA PRO A 84 17.45 5.29 -6.93
C PRO A 84 18.53 4.35 -7.50
N THR A 85 19.68 4.23 -6.82
CA THR A 85 20.79 3.35 -7.20
C THR A 85 20.71 1.96 -6.57
N ARG A 86 19.87 1.78 -5.53
CA ARG A 86 19.66 0.51 -4.85
C ARG A 86 18.17 0.17 -4.82
N PRO A 87 17.68 -0.60 -5.81
CA PRO A 87 16.24 -0.88 -5.91
C PRO A 87 15.71 -1.56 -4.65
N LYS A 88 14.78 -0.88 -3.94
CA LYS A 88 14.02 -1.44 -2.79
C LYS A 88 13.41 -2.80 -3.17
N SER A 89 12.92 -2.91 -4.41
CA SER A 89 12.24 -4.09 -4.93
C SER A 89 13.06 -5.39 -4.86
N THR A 90 14.40 -5.37 -5.04
CA THR A 90 15.18 -6.61 -4.94
C THR A 90 15.23 -7.13 -3.51
N ALA A 91 15.43 -6.24 -2.53
CA ALA A 91 15.45 -6.61 -1.12
C ALA A 91 14.05 -7.09 -0.65
N GLU A 92 13.00 -6.36 -1.03
CA GLU A 92 11.62 -6.75 -0.70
C GLU A 92 11.22 -8.09 -1.31
N ARG A 93 11.69 -8.39 -2.52
CA ARG A 93 11.45 -9.69 -3.15
C ARG A 93 12.11 -10.83 -2.38
N ASP A 94 13.35 -10.65 -1.94
CA ASP A 94 14.08 -11.65 -1.15
C ASP A 94 13.43 -11.83 0.24
N ASP A 95 12.93 -10.74 0.82
CA ASP A 95 12.17 -10.77 2.05
C ASP A 95 10.85 -11.52 1.88
N LEU A 96 10.12 -11.24 0.81
CA LEU A 96 8.90 -11.97 0.49
C LEU A 96 9.17 -13.47 0.30
N ILE A 97 10.23 -13.85 -0.40
CA ILE A 97 10.61 -15.27 -0.55
C ILE A 97 10.84 -15.92 0.81
N THR A 98 11.51 -15.19 1.72
CA THR A 98 11.74 -15.64 3.10
C THR A 98 10.44 -15.76 3.88
N MET A 99 9.54 -14.79 3.76
CA MET A 99 8.21 -14.80 4.37
C MET A 99 7.40 -16.03 3.96
N LEU A 100 7.46 -16.38 2.67
CA LEU A 100 6.67 -17.44 2.06
C LEU A 100 7.24 -18.85 2.30
N ALA A 101 8.48 -18.98 2.80
CA ALA A 101 9.22 -20.24 2.84
C ALA A 101 8.49 -21.40 3.52
N SER A 102 7.65 -21.13 4.54
CA SER A 102 6.90 -22.17 5.24
C SER A 102 5.68 -22.68 4.47
N LEU A 103 5.12 -21.90 3.53
CA LEU A 103 3.89 -22.25 2.81
C LEU A 103 4.10 -23.38 1.80
N ALA A 104 3.00 -23.99 1.34
CA ALA A 104 3.04 -24.96 0.25
C ALA A 104 3.46 -24.27 -1.07
N GLU A 105 4.11 -25.01 -1.96
CA GLU A 105 4.67 -24.46 -3.20
C GLU A 105 3.66 -23.68 -4.05
N ALA A 106 2.45 -24.22 -4.22
CA ALA A 106 1.39 -23.54 -4.96
C ALA A 106 1.02 -22.18 -4.34
N ASP A 107 0.99 -22.06 -3.01
CA ASP A 107 0.70 -20.80 -2.33
C ASP A 107 1.87 -19.82 -2.43
N ARG A 108 3.11 -20.30 -2.34
CA ARG A 108 4.31 -19.47 -2.53
C ARG A 108 4.35 -18.87 -3.92
N LEU A 109 4.12 -19.68 -4.95
CA LEU A 109 4.13 -19.22 -6.34
C LEU A 109 3.01 -18.21 -6.61
N ARG A 110 1.80 -18.46 -6.09
CA ARG A 110 0.67 -17.53 -6.23
C ARG A 110 0.94 -16.17 -5.59
N PHE A 111 1.46 -16.14 -4.36
CA PHE A 111 1.77 -14.88 -3.67
C PHE A 111 2.96 -14.15 -4.27
N LEU A 112 3.99 -14.87 -4.73
CA LEU A 112 5.10 -14.26 -5.44
C LEU A 112 4.64 -13.65 -6.79
N ASP A 113 3.80 -14.36 -7.54
CA ASP A 113 3.20 -13.85 -8.78
C ASP A 113 2.35 -12.59 -8.53
N ALA A 114 1.53 -12.58 -7.48
CA ALA A 114 0.76 -11.39 -7.09
C ALA A 114 1.67 -10.20 -6.82
N TRP A 115 2.74 -10.40 -6.05
CA TRP A 115 3.69 -9.35 -5.74
C TRP A 115 4.45 -8.87 -6.98
N GLU A 116 4.92 -9.78 -7.84
CA GLU A 116 5.62 -9.44 -9.08
C GLU A 116 4.72 -8.69 -10.07
N ASP A 117 3.44 -9.05 -10.15
CA ASP A 117 2.44 -8.32 -10.93
C ASP A 117 2.20 -6.90 -10.37
N TYR A 118 2.08 -6.75 -9.04
CA TYR A 118 2.01 -5.44 -8.37
C TYR A 118 3.22 -4.56 -8.69
N GLU A 119 4.42 -5.12 -8.58
CA GLU A 119 5.66 -4.39 -8.84
C GLU A 119 5.75 -3.90 -10.28
N ASN A 120 5.41 -4.76 -11.23
CA ASN A 120 5.50 -4.44 -12.65
C ASN A 120 4.28 -3.66 -13.17
N GLY A 121 3.14 -3.69 -12.46
CA GLY A 121 1.87 -3.16 -12.97
C GLY A 121 1.43 -3.89 -14.24
N GLY A 122 1.57 -5.22 -14.28
CA GLY A 122 1.37 -6.04 -15.47
C GLY A 122 -0.10 -6.22 -15.85
N SER A 123 -0.97 -6.39 -14.87
CA SER A 123 -2.42 -6.55 -15.03
C SER A 123 -3.19 -5.24 -14.81
N PRO A 124 -4.43 -5.13 -15.34
CA PRO A 124 -5.33 -4.04 -14.97
C PRO A 124 -5.61 -3.98 -13.46
N GLU A 125 -5.72 -5.12 -12.79
CA GLU A 125 -5.89 -5.23 -11.34
C GLU A 125 -4.70 -4.64 -10.59
N SER A 126 -3.47 -4.98 -10.96
CA SER A 126 -2.27 -4.46 -10.30
C SER A 126 -2.07 -2.97 -10.56
N ARG A 127 -2.39 -2.48 -11.77
CA ARG A 127 -2.39 -1.04 -12.07
C ARG A 127 -3.41 -0.27 -11.24
N LEU A 128 -4.61 -0.83 -11.06
CA LEU A 128 -5.62 -0.26 -10.17
C LEU A 128 -5.11 -0.23 -8.73
N VAL A 129 -4.64 -1.35 -8.19
CA VAL A 129 -4.15 -1.41 -6.80
C VAL A 129 -2.98 -0.46 -6.57
N LYS A 130 -2.05 -0.35 -7.52
CA LYS A 130 -0.93 0.60 -7.44
C LYS A 130 -1.39 2.06 -7.48
N ALA A 131 -2.46 2.39 -8.20
CA ALA A 131 -3.07 3.72 -8.15
C ALA A 131 -3.73 3.98 -6.79
N LEU A 132 -4.48 2.99 -6.27
CA LEU A 132 -5.16 3.11 -4.98
C LEU A 132 -4.20 3.18 -3.80
N ASP A 133 -3.08 2.45 -3.83
CA ASP A 133 -2.00 2.53 -2.83
C ASP A 133 -1.48 3.97 -2.67
N LYS A 134 -1.23 4.65 -3.80
CA LYS A 134 -0.78 6.05 -3.79
C LYS A 134 -1.87 7.00 -3.28
N LEU A 135 -3.12 6.78 -3.67
CA LEU A 135 -4.25 7.59 -3.21
C LEU A 135 -4.48 7.44 -1.70
N GLU A 136 -4.48 6.19 -1.22
CA GLU A 136 -4.63 5.86 0.19
C GLU A 136 -3.57 6.59 1.02
N THR A 137 -2.30 6.53 0.60
CA THR A 137 -1.20 7.22 1.28
C THR A 137 -1.45 8.73 1.37
N ILE A 138 -1.90 9.35 0.26
CA ILE A 138 -2.20 10.78 0.20
C ILE A 138 -3.41 11.12 1.10
N PHE A 139 -4.43 10.27 1.14
CA PHE A 139 -5.56 10.43 2.06
C PHE A 139 -5.08 10.40 3.52
N GLN A 140 -4.24 9.43 3.89
CA GLN A 140 -3.69 9.36 5.26
C GLN A 140 -2.87 10.60 5.59
N HIS A 141 -2.03 11.08 4.68
CA HIS A 141 -1.29 12.32 4.86
C HIS A 141 -2.22 13.51 5.07
N ASN A 142 -3.29 13.64 4.29
CA ASN A 142 -4.22 14.76 4.42
C ASN A 142 -4.99 14.75 5.76
N GLU A 143 -5.40 13.57 6.21
CA GLU A 143 -6.19 13.34 7.44
C GLU A 143 -5.33 13.34 8.72
N GLY A 144 -4.05 13.01 8.59
CA GLY A 144 -3.12 12.75 9.67
C GLY A 144 -2.74 13.96 10.52
N CYS A 145 -2.47 13.69 11.80
CA CYS A 145 -1.74 14.59 12.67
C CYS A 145 -0.23 14.43 12.41
N ASN A 146 0.22 14.95 11.26
CA ASN A 146 1.61 14.82 10.83
C ASN A 146 2.54 15.75 11.63
N PRO A 147 3.85 15.41 11.71
CA PRO A 147 4.87 16.28 12.29
C PRO A 147 4.89 17.71 11.71
N PRO A 148 5.37 18.72 12.45
CA PRO A 148 5.42 20.11 11.99
C PRO A 148 6.23 20.34 10.71
N ASP A 149 7.20 19.48 10.42
CA ASP A 149 8.09 19.51 9.27
C ASP A 149 7.61 18.64 8.09
N PHE A 150 6.40 18.09 8.16
CA PHE A 150 5.82 17.28 7.09
C PHE A 150 5.62 18.08 5.80
N ASP A 151 6.22 17.62 4.69
CA ASP A 151 6.08 18.24 3.38
C ASP A 151 4.83 17.73 2.63
N TYR A 152 3.74 18.49 2.73
CA TYR A 152 2.53 18.20 1.96
C TYR A 152 2.71 18.42 0.44
N ALA A 153 3.67 19.23 -0.01
CA ALA A 153 3.84 19.49 -1.44
C ALA A 153 4.29 18.23 -2.19
N PHE A 154 5.05 17.34 -1.54
CA PHE A 154 5.40 16.02 -2.04
C PHE A 154 4.20 15.25 -2.62
N ASN A 155 3.04 15.29 -1.95
CA ASN A 155 1.84 14.58 -2.37
C ASN A 155 1.33 15.02 -3.75
N LEU A 156 1.64 16.24 -4.21
CA LEU A 156 1.15 16.74 -5.50
C LEU A 156 1.85 16.06 -6.68
N ASP A 157 3.09 15.59 -6.51
CA ASP A 157 3.84 14.89 -7.56
C ASP A 157 3.85 13.37 -7.33
N TYR A 158 3.84 12.94 -6.06
CA TYR A 158 3.88 11.53 -5.68
C TYR A 158 2.77 10.72 -6.36
N GLY A 159 3.14 9.59 -6.96
CA GLY A 159 2.18 8.64 -7.54
C GLY A 159 1.39 9.14 -8.76
N ARG A 160 1.71 10.31 -9.34
CA ARG A 160 0.93 10.91 -10.44
C ARG A 160 0.70 9.96 -11.60
N LYS A 161 1.78 9.37 -12.12
CA LYS A 161 1.75 8.39 -13.22
C LYS A 161 0.81 7.22 -12.94
N GLN A 162 0.78 6.74 -11.69
CA GLN A 162 -0.06 5.62 -11.27
C GLN A 162 -1.52 6.05 -11.16
N THR A 163 -1.79 7.22 -10.57
CA THR A 163 -3.16 7.71 -10.39
C THR A 163 -3.82 8.21 -11.68
N ASP A 164 -3.06 8.44 -12.74
CA ASP A 164 -3.57 8.75 -14.08
C ASP A 164 -4.11 7.52 -14.85
N PHE A 165 -4.17 6.35 -14.19
CA PHE A 165 -4.60 5.07 -14.77
C PHE A 165 -5.92 5.15 -15.54
N ASP A 166 -6.97 5.72 -14.93
CA ASP A 166 -8.27 5.94 -15.55
C ASP A 166 -9.00 7.17 -14.96
N ASP A 167 -10.25 7.39 -15.39
CA ASP A 167 -11.05 8.54 -14.97
C ASP A 167 -11.44 8.50 -13.49
N VAL A 168 -11.64 7.30 -12.91
CA VAL A 168 -12.02 7.15 -11.50
C VAL A 168 -10.83 7.49 -10.62
N THR A 169 -9.66 6.92 -10.89
CA THR A 169 -8.44 7.20 -10.11
C THR A 169 -8.00 8.66 -10.27
N ARG A 170 -8.16 9.24 -11.47
CA ARG A 170 -7.87 10.67 -11.70
C ARG A 170 -8.81 11.58 -10.92
N THR A 171 -10.10 11.26 -10.89
CA THR A 171 -11.08 12.04 -10.11
C THR A 171 -10.74 11.98 -8.61
N LEU A 172 -10.44 10.79 -8.07
CA LEU A 172 -10.00 10.64 -6.68
C LEU A 172 -8.71 11.43 -6.41
N ARG A 173 -7.78 11.43 -7.37
CA ARG A 173 -6.54 12.20 -7.26
C ARG A 173 -6.80 13.70 -7.19
N GLU A 174 -7.69 14.23 -8.00
CA GLU A 174 -8.04 15.66 -7.99
C GLU A 174 -8.64 16.10 -6.64
N LEU A 175 -9.48 15.24 -6.05
CA LEU A 175 -10.02 15.46 -4.70
C LEU A 175 -8.91 15.45 -3.65
N ALA A 176 -8.01 14.47 -3.70
CA ALA A 176 -6.86 14.36 -2.80
C ALA A 176 -5.95 15.59 -2.90
N ASP A 177 -5.63 16.02 -4.12
CA ASP A 177 -4.83 17.19 -4.44
C ASP A 177 -5.46 18.48 -3.90
N ALA A 178 -6.78 18.63 -4.02
CA ALA A 178 -7.50 19.79 -3.51
C ALA A 178 -7.37 19.89 -1.99
N GLU A 179 -7.46 18.77 -1.29
CA GLU A 179 -7.25 18.73 0.16
C GLU A 179 -5.78 18.95 0.53
N THR A 180 -4.82 18.34 -0.17
CA THR A 180 -3.39 18.60 0.01
C THR A 180 -3.07 20.10 -0.11
N ARG A 181 -3.62 20.80 -1.12
CA ARG A 181 -3.45 22.26 -1.26
C ARG A 181 -4.06 23.06 -0.10
N ARG A 182 -5.09 22.54 0.59
CA ARG A 182 -5.60 23.14 1.83
C ARG A 182 -4.61 22.94 2.98
N ARG A 183 -4.05 21.73 3.13
CA ARG A 183 -3.07 21.41 4.17
C ARG A 183 -1.79 22.24 4.03
N ILE A 184 -1.29 22.45 2.80
CA ILE A 184 -0.17 23.36 2.51
C ILE A 184 -0.44 24.80 3.02
N LYS A 185 -1.69 25.26 2.98
CA LYS A 185 -2.09 26.58 3.49
C LYS A 185 -2.32 26.61 5.01
N GLY A 186 -2.03 25.52 5.72
CA GLY A 186 -2.22 25.40 7.17
C GLY A 186 -3.68 25.19 7.59
N LEU A 187 -4.58 24.84 6.67
CA LEU A 187 -5.96 24.53 7.04
C LEU A 187 -6.05 23.16 7.73
N PRO A 188 -6.97 22.98 8.69
CA PRO A 188 -7.17 21.70 9.35
C PRO A 188 -7.70 20.64 8.36
N PRO A 189 -7.54 19.33 8.68
CA PRO A 189 -8.14 18.24 7.90
C PRO A 189 -9.65 18.39 7.80
N ILE A 190 -10.25 17.87 6.72
CA ILE A 190 -11.70 17.77 6.63
C ILE A 190 -12.16 16.67 7.59
N GLN A 191 -13.05 17.02 8.52
CA GLN A 191 -13.63 16.04 9.45
C GLN A 191 -14.72 15.23 8.74
N ALA A 192 -14.79 13.94 9.05
CA ALA A 192 -15.85 13.03 8.60
C ALA A 192 -17.21 13.35 9.25
#